data_AF-A0A2H0GED0-F1
#
_entry.id   AF-A0A2H0GED0-F1
#
_cell.length_a   1.000
_cell.length_b   1.000
_cell.length_c   1.000
_cell.angle_alpha   90.00
_cell.angle_beta   90.00
_cell.angle_gamma   90.00
#
_symmetry.space_group_name_H-M   'P 1'
#
loop_
_entity.id
_entity.type
_entity.pdbx_description
1 polymer ?
#
loop_
_entity_poly.entity_id
_entity_poly.type
_entity_poly.pdbx_seq_one_letter_code
_entity_poly.pdbx_strand_id
1 'polypeptide(L)'
;MIVNESDETITIRYTIEPPKKTFGIFSNLPSMYPLKKKQHIDWYAKLTTKDLDTNIAAVHIELPPKTVLIIGELHNDNYEKYDQYFINGRSFNLGELKITHANNETTIVPNTFDDFFKKNNGNISYVLK
;
A
#
# COMPACT_ATOMS: atom_id res chain seq x y z
N MET A 1 -1.42 3.78 0.09
CA MET A 1 -1.48 3.35 -1.31
C MET A 1 -0.12 3.49 -1.96
N ILE A 2 0.23 2.61 -2.90
CA ILE A 2 1.47 2.68 -3.68
C ILE A 2 1.07 3.09 -5.10
N VAL A 3 1.64 4.18 -5.61
CA VAL A 3 1.28 4.76 -6.91
C VAL A 3 2.45 4.55 -7.86
N ASN A 4 2.23 3.82 -8.95
CA ASN A 4 3.20 3.65 -10.01
C ASN A 4 2.91 4.65 -11.14
N GLU A 5 3.59 5.81 -11.09
CA GLU A 5 3.54 6.82 -12.16
C GLU A 5 4.61 6.61 -13.23
N SER A 6 5.49 5.61 -13.06
CA SER A 6 6.53 5.30 -14.04
C SER A 6 5.95 4.67 -15.31
N ASP A 7 6.82 4.37 -16.26
CA ASP A 7 6.52 3.61 -17.47
C ASP A 7 6.93 2.12 -17.34
N GLU A 8 7.36 1.69 -16.15
CA GLU A 8 7.83 0.33 -15.87
C GLU A 8 6.91 -0.39 -14.88
N THR A 9 6.84 -1.72 -14.98
CA THR A 9 6.19 -2.55 -13.96
C THR A 9 7.08 -2.58 -12.72
N ILE A 10 6.47 -2.39 -11.55
CA ILE A 10 7.15 -2.55 -10.27
C ILE A 10 6.70 -3.82 -9.57
N THR A 11 7.61 -4.45 -8.82
CA THR A 11 7.26 -5.59 -7.97
C THR A 11 7.07 -5.10 -6.54
N ILE A 12 5.94 -5.45 -5.95
CA ILE A 12 5.59 -5.13 -4.57
C ILE A 12 5.47 -6.43 -3.79
N ARG A 13 6.17 -6.52 -2.65
CA ARG A 13 6.01 -7.59 -1.67
C ARG A 13 5.75 -7.00 -0.32
N TYR A 14 4.74 -7.46 0.40
CA TYR A 14 4.58 -7.04 1.79
C TYR A 14 4.06 -8.15 2.67
N THR A 15 4.39 -8.08 3.95
CA THR A 15 3.85 -8.95 4.98
C THR A 15 2.91 -8.18 5.88
N ILE A 16 1.90 -8.88 6.39
CA ILE A 16 0.99 -8.36 7.40
C ILE A 16 1.12 -9.20 8.68
N GLU A 17 1.16 -8.52 9.81
CA GLU A 17 1.09 -9.15 11.12
C GLU A 17 -0.38 -9.32 11.55
N PRO A 18 -0.69 -10.32 12.38
CA PRO A 18 -1.97 -10.37 13.08
C PRO A 18 -2.20 -9.05 13.82
N PRO A 19 -3.40 -8.42 13.69
CA PRO A 19 -3.65 -7.16 14.35
C PRO A 19 -3.53 -7.34 15.86
N LYS A 20 -2.77 -6.45 16.52
CA LYS A 20 -2.66 -6.43 17.99
C LYS A 20 -3.99 -6.08 18.68
N LYS A 21 -4.93 -5.50 17.93
CA LYS A 21 -6.26 -5.10 18.36
C LYS A 21 -7.32 -5.68 17.40
N THR A 22 -8.43 -4.98 17.19
CA THR A 22 -9.62 -5.50 16.49
C THR A 22 -9.46 -5.50 14.98
N PHE A 23 -8.87 -4.46 14.39
CA PHE A 23 -8.80 -4.31 12.92
C PHE A 23 -7.41 -3.86 12.45
N GLY A 24 -6.84 -4.59 11.49
CA GLY A 24 -5.64 -4.16 10.77
C GLY A 24 -5.93 -3.01 9.82
N ILE A 25 -4.95 -2.11 9.63
CA ILE A 25 -5.02 -1.09 8.58
C ILE A 25 -4.73 -1.71 7.21
N PHE A 26 -3.77 -2.64 7.17
CA PHE A 26 -3.31 -3.31 5.96
C PHE A 26 -3.98 -4.67 5.80
N SER A 27 -4.26 -5.02 4.55
CA SER A 27 -5.00 -6.22 4.16
C SER A 27 -4.18 -7.06 3.19
N ASN A 28 -4.38 -8.38 3.20
CA ASN A 28 -3.85 -9.28 2.17
C ASN A 28 -4.72 -9.32 0.90
N LEU A 29 -5.81 -8.54 0.85
CA LEU A 29 -6.69 -8.40 -0.31
C LEU A 29 -6.58 -6.97 -0.86
N PRO A 30 -5.46 -6.61 -1.49
CA PRO A 30 -5.30 -5.28 -2.05
C PRO A 30 -6.23 -5.06 -3.24
N SER A 31 -6.45 -3.80 -3.58
CA SER A 31 -7.22 -3.41 -4.76
C SER A 31 -6.37 -2.57 -5.71
N MET A 32 -6.45 -2.85 -7.01
CA MET A 32 -5.69 -2.16 -8.03
C MET A 32 -6.60 -1.37 -8.95
N TYR A 33 -6.17 -0.18 -9.32
CA TYR A 33 -6.91 0.73 -10.22
C TYR A 33 -5.95 1.44 -11.18
N PRO A 34 -6.38 1.79 -12.39
CA PRO A 34 -5.57 2.58 -13.30
C PRO A 34 -5.59 4.06 -12.90
N LEU A 35 -4.54 4.77 -13.28
CA LEU A 35 -4.46 6.22 -13.20
C LEU A 35 -4.94 6.85 -14.52
N LYS A 36 -5.80 7.86 -14.42
CA LYS A 36 -6.17 8.77 -15.50
C LYS A 36 -5.11 9.85 -15.66
N LYS A 37 -5.28 10.67 -16.71
CA LYS A 37 -4.54 11.92 -16.89
C LYS A 37 -4.58 12.75 -15.60
N LYS A 38 -3.46 13.43 -15.31
CA LYS A 38 -3.25 14.19 -14.06
C LYS A 38 -3.28 13.34 -12.77
N GLN A 39 -2.93 12.06 -12.85
CA GLN A 39 -2.75 11.16 -11.69
C GLN A 39 -4.03 10.93 -10.87
N HIS A 40 -5.21 11.07 -11.48
CA HIS A 40 -6.48 10.74 -10.82
C HIS A 40 -6.77 9.24 -10.90
N ILE A 41 -7.17 8.62 -9.79
CA ILE A 41 -7.52 7.20 -9.76
C ILE A 41 -8.86 6.96 -10.48
N ASP A 42 -8.92 5.97 -11.37
CA ASP A 42 -10.19 5.51 -11.95
C ASP A 42 -10.89 4.48 -11.05
N TRP A 43 -11.63 4.95 -10.06
CA TRP A 43 -12.33 4.08 -9.10
C TRP A 43 -13.37 3.14 -9.74
N TYR A 44 -13.81 3.42 -10.97
CA TYR A 44 -14.79 2.61 -11.69
C TYR A 44 -14.16 1.47 -12.52
N ALA A 45 -12.83 1.48 -12.68
CA ALA A 45 -12.10 0.53 -13.51
C ALA A 45 -11.19 -0.36 -12.65
N LYS A 46 -11.75 -1.05 -11.65
CA LYS A 46 -10.97 -1.98 -10.81
C LYS A 46 -10.28 -3.04 -11.67
N LEU A 47 -8.98 -3.17 -11.50
CA LEU A 47 -8.17 -4.19 -12.17
C LEU A 47 -8.11 -5.46 -11.32
N THR A 48 -7.97 -6.61 -11.99
CA THR A 48 -7.74 -7.88 -11.31
C THR A 48 -6.35 -7.88 -10.70
N THR A 49 -6.28 -8.05 -9.37
CA THR A 49 -5.04 -8.32 -8.65
C THR A 49 -4.74 -9.81 -8.69
N LYS A 50 -3.53 -10.18 -9.10
CA LYS A 50 -3.02 -11.55 -8.96
C LYS A 50 -1.94 -11.56 -7.91
N ASP A 51 -2.22 -12.21 -6.78
CA ASP A 51 -1.18 -12.52 -5.82
C ASP A 51 -0.31 -13.66 -6.36
N LEU A 52 0.99 -13.45 -6.36
CA LEU A 52 2.00 -14.41 -6.77
C LEU A 52 2.57 -15.18 -5.57
N ASP A 53 2.19 -14.82 -4.34
CA ASP A 53 2.48 -15.57 -3.12
C ASP A 53 1.30 -16.48 -2.76
N THR A 54 1.59 -17.57 -2.05
CA THR A 54 0.59 -18.52 -1.55
C THR A 54 0.38 -18.40 -0.04
N ASN A 55 1.23 -17.64 0.65
CA ASN A 55 1.14 -17.41 2.08
C ASN A 55 0.09 -16.32 2.38
N ILE A 56 -0.92 -16.65 3.18
CA ILE A 56 -1.99 -15.72 3.57
C ILE A 56 -1.50 -14.45 4.30
N ALA A 57 -0.30 -14.46 4.88
CA ALA A 57 0.29 -13.33 5.60
C ALA A 57 1.28 -12.52 4.75
N ALA A 58 1.46 -12.88 3.49
CA ALA A 58 2.30 -12.18 2.53
C ALA A 58 1.49 -11.88 1.27
N VAL A 59 1.89 -10.85 0.56
CA VAL A 59 1.32 -10.49 -0.74
C VAL A 59 2.48 -10.18 -1.67
N HIS A 60 2.41 -10.70 -2.90
CA HIS A 60 3.37 -10.43 -3.96
C HIS A 60 2.63 -10.05 -5.24
N ILE A 61 2.77 -8.78 -5.65
CA ILE A 61 2.04 -8.22 -6.78
C ILE A 61 3.00 -7.53 -7.74
N GLU A 62 2.80 -7.76 -9.03
CA GLU A 62 3.31 -6.90 -10.09
C GLU A 62 2.32 -5.75 -10.29
N LEU A 63 2.79 -4.52 -10.10
CA LEU A 63 1.99 -3.32 -10.30
C LEU A 63 2.37 -2.67 -11.64
N PRO A 64 1.51 -2.74 -12.67
CA PRO A 64 1.80 -2.21 -14.00
C PRO A 64 2.02 -0.69 -14.01
N PRO A 65 2.60 -0.15 -15.09
CA PRO A 65 2.71 1.30 -15.29
C PRO A 65 1.36 2.01 -15.16
N LYS A 66 1.38 3.24 -14.65
CA LYS A 66 0.20 4.12 -14.52
C LYS A 66 -0.94 3.46 -13.74
N THR A 67 -0.63 2.77 -12.65
CA THR A 67 -1.63 2.15 -11.76
C THR A 67 -1.38 2.51 -10.31
N VAL A 68 -2.37 2.26 -9.46
CA VAL A 68 -2.28 2.40 -8.01
C VAL A 68 -2.68 1.09 -7.35
N LEU A 69 -1.96 0.73 -6.28
CA LEU A 69 -2.29 -0.35 -5.38
C LEU A 69 -2.75 0.19 -4.03
N ILE A 70 -3.97 -0.16 -3.64
CA ILE A 70 -4.53 0.10 -2.32
C ILE A 70 -4.26 -1.13 -1.45
N ILE A 71 -3.35 -0.98 -0.48
CA ILE A 71 -2.91 -2.06 0.42
C ILE A 71 -3.49 -1.94 1.84
N GLY A 72 -4.26 -0.89 2.10
CA GLY A 72 -4.86 -0.62 3.40
C GLY A 72 -5.82 0.56 3.35
N GLU A 73 -6.75 0.58 4.31
CA GLU A 73 -7.84 1.54 4.38
C GLU A 73 -8.03 2.07 5.81
N LEU A 74 -8.43 3.34 5.91
CA LEU A 74 -8.82 3.99 7.15
C LEU A 74 -10.28 4.43 7.01
N HIS A 75 -11.15 4.02 7.93
CA HIS A 75 -12.53 4.53 7.97
C HIS A 75 -12.71 5.40 9.20
N ASN A 76 -12.94 6.69 8.99
CA ASN A 76 -13.16 7.70 10.03
C ASN A 76 -12.02 7.81 11.06
N ASP A 77 -10.81 7.41 10.69
CA ASP A 77 -9.61 7.53 11.52
C ASP A 77 -8.60 8.47 10.85
N ASN A 78 -8.01 9.35 11.66
CA ASN A 78 -6.90 10.18 11.23
C ASN A 78 -5.59 9.44 11.45
N TYR A 79 -4.75 9.40 10.42
CA TYR A 79 -3.36 8.95 10.53
C TYR A 79 -2.42 10.15 10.68
N GLU A 80 -1.55 10.06 11.67
CA GLU A 80 -0.47 10.99 12.00
C GLU A 80 0.89 10.31 11.92
N LYS A 81 1.02 9.08 12.42
CA LYS A 81 2.27 8.29 12.43
C LYS A 81 2.04 6.80 12.67
N TYR A 82 3.04 5.96 12.37
CA TYR A 82 2.92 4.49 12.46
C TYR A 82 2.63 3.95 13.87
N ASP A 83 3.20 4.56 14.92
CA ASP A 83 3.10 4.11 16.32
C ASP A 83 1.96 4.79 17.09
N GLN A 84 1.10 5.53 16.40
CA GLN A 84 0.01 6.25 17.05
C GLN A 84 -0.98 5.31 17.72
N TYR A 85 -1.63 5.81 18.76
CA TYR A 85 -2.78 5.14 19.33
C TYR A 85 -4.03 5.43 18.48
N PHE A 86 -4.56 4.39 17.82
CA PHE A 86 -5.86 4.46 17.14
C PHE A 86 -7.00 4.26 18.14
N ILE A 87 -7.92 5.24 18.19
CA ILE A 87 -9.06 5.28 19.11
C ILE A 87 -10.05 4.13 18.85
N ASN A 88 -10.25 3.77 17.57
CA ASN A 88 -11.24 2.76 17.16
C ASN A 88 -10.73 1.31 17.19
N GLY A 89 -9.68 1.02 17.96
CA GLY A 89 -9.14 -0.34 18.06
C GLY A 89 -8.43 -0.82 16.78
N ARG A 90 -8.03 0.09 15.88
CA ARG A 90 -7.17 -0.24 14.75
C ARG A 90 -5.73 -0.47 15.19
N SER A 91 -5.00 -1.25 14.39
CA SER A 91 -3.56 -1.45 14.55
C SER A 91 -2.84 -1.31 13.23
N PHE A 92 -1.74 -0.57 13.24
CA PHE A 92 -0.75 -0.63 12.19
C PHE A 92 -0.12 -2.02 12.19
N ASN A 93 -0.43 -2.82 11.16
CA ASN A 93 -0.09 -4.24 11.07
C ASN A 93 0.74 -4.59 9.82
N LEU A 94 1.36 -3.59 9.18
CA LEU A 94 2.37 -3.85 8.15
C LEU A 94 3.63 -4.40 8.83
N GLY A 95 4.16 -5.52 8.34
CA GLY A 95 5.42 -6.10 8.83
C GLY A 95 6.61 -5.52 8.06
N GLU A 96 6.74 -5.89 6.79
CA GLU A 96 7.76 -5.37 5.87
C GLU A 96 7.09 -5.10 4.51
N LEU A 97 7.53 -4.06 3.80
CA LEU A 97 7.15 -3.75 2.43
C LEU A 97 8.43 -3.58 1.59
N LYS A 98 8.60 -4.44 0.60
CA LYS A 98 9.65 -4.38 -0.41
C LYS A 98 9.07 -3.93 -1.74
N ILE A 99 9.72 -2.95 -2.35
CA ILE A 99 9.37 -2.44 -3.68
C ILE A 99 10.60 -2.54 -4.55
N THR A 100 10.50 -3.27 -5.66
CA THR A 100 11.55 -3.38 -6.66
C THR A 100 11.14 -2.60 -7.91
N HIS A 101 11.98 -1.63 -8.31
CA HIS A 101 11.79 -0.78 -9.50
C HIS A 101 13.14 -0.53 -10.17
N ALA A 102 13.25 -0.76 -11.48
CA ALA A 102 14.49 -0.57 -12.25
C ALA A 102 15.75 -1.19 -11.58
N ASN A 103 15.64 -2.42 -11.08
CA ASN A 103 16.67 -3.16 -10.32
C ASN A 103 17.08 -2.57 -8.95
N ASN A 104 16.42 -1.50 -8.49
CA ASN A 104 16.59 -0.99 -7.14
C ASN A 104 15.50 -1.56 -6.22
N GLU A 105 15.91 -2.04 -5.05
CA GLU A 105 15.00 -2.49 -4.01
C GLU A 105 14.93 -1.46 -2.89
N THR A 106 13.71 -1.05 -2.54
CA THR A 106 13.42 -0.24 -1.35
C THR A 106 12.72 -1.13 -0.34
N THR A 107 13.28 -1.24 0.86
CA THR A 107 12.64 -1.91 2.00
C THR A 107 12.10 -0.87 2.97
N ILE A 108 10.82 -0.99 3.29
CA ILE A 108 10.07 -0.14 4.20
C ILE A 108 9.59 -1.02 5.36
N VAL A 109 9.92 -0.61 6.57
CA VAL A 109 9.51 -1.25 7.82
C VAL A 109 8.68 -0.24 8.63
N PRO A 110 7.97 -0.64 9.71
CA PRO A 110 6.97 0.22 10.34
C PRO A 110 7.53 1.58 10.76
N ASN A 111 8.73 1.59 11.35
CA ASN A 111 9.38 2.82 11.82
C ASN A 111 9.93 3.73 10.71
N THR A 112 10.01 3.25 9.46
CA THR A 112 10.41 4.06 8.30
C THR A 112 9.24 4.36 7.36
N PHE A 113 8.04 3.83 7.65
CA PHE A 113 6.87 4.00 6.80
C PHE A 113 6.57 5.46 6.48
N ASP A 114 6.62 6.31 7.51
CA ASP A 114 6.31 7.73 7.44
C ASP A 114 7.34 8.53 6.61
N ASP A 115 8.52 7.97 6.33
CA ASP A 115 9.53 8.59 5.47
C ASP A 115 9.13 8.53 4.00
N PHE A 116 8.45 7.45 3.60
CA PHE A 116 8.06 7.19 2.21
C PHE A 116 6.60 7.57 1.93
N PHE A 117 5.69 7.27 2.85
CA PHE A 117 4.26 7.51 2.67
C PHE A 117 3.86 8.87 3.21
N LYS A 118 3.36 9.74 2.31
CA LYS A 118 2.98 11.10 2.66
C LYS A 118 1.48 11.30 2.55
N LYS A 119 0.94 12.11 3.46
CA LYS A 119 -0.46 12.49 3.44
C LYS A 119 -0.69 13.58 2.39
N ASN A 120 -1.59 13.35 1.45
CA ASN A 120 -2.00 14.32 0.45
C ASN A 120 -3.49 14.16 0.13
N ASN A 121 -4.28 15.23 0.25
CA ASN A 121 -5.71 15.26 -0.10
C ASN A 121 -6.52 14.08 0.48
N GLY A 122 -6.32 13.76 1.77
CA GLY A 122 -7.01 12.67 2.46
C GLY A 122 -6.46 11.26 2.20
N ASN A 123 -5.44 11.14 1.35
CA ASN A 123 -4.77 9.87 1.03
C ASN A 123 -3.39 9.80 1.68
N ILE A 124 -2.91 8.59 1.95
CA ILE A 124 -1.54 8.31 2.38
C ILE A 124 -0.88 7.51 1.27
N SER A 125 0.07 8.12 0.55
CA SER A 125 0.63 7.54 -0.66
C SER A 125 2.15 7.55 -0.69
N TYR A 126 2.70 6.51 -1.30
CA TYR A 126 4.08 6.50 -1.80
C TYR A 126 4.02 6.50 -3.33
N VAL A 127 4.66 7.50 -3.96
CA VAL A 127 4.62 7.73 -5.41
C VAL A 127 5.96 7.39 -6.02
N LEU A 128 5.96 6.44 -6.95
CA LEU A 128 7.11 6.02 -7.74
C LEU A 128 6.99 6.61 -9.13
N LYS A 129 8.06 7.24 -9.62
CA LYS A 129 8.10 7.97 -10.89
C LYS A 129 9.02 7.29 -11.87
#